data_AF-A0A139RLM9-F1
#
_entry.id   AF-A0A139RLM9-F1
#
_cell.length_a   1.000
_cell.length_b   1.000
_cell.length_c   1.000
_cell.angle_alpha   90.00
_cell.angle_beta   90.00
_cell.angle_gamma   90.00
#
_symmetry.space_group_name_H-M   'P 1'
#
loop_
_entity.id
_entity.type
_entity.pdbx_description
1 polymer ?
#
loop_
_entity_poly.entity_id
_entity_poly.type
_entity_poly.pdbx_seq_one_letter_code
_entity_poly.pdbx_strand_id
1 'polypeptide(L)' 'MADDKEKQDQVLRILEVLCGQDLLQARVRVILQDLLEARKMWQANVSFQNVMEYLVLKEI' A
#
# COMPACT_ATOMS: atom_id res chain seq x y z
N MET A 1 4.04 -10.40 17.12
CA MET A 1 3.78 -8.98 17.46
C MET A 1 4.74 -8.01 16.76
N ALA A 2 6.06 -8.05 16.98
CA ALA A 2 7.00 -7.19 16.23
C ALA A 2 7.28 -7.72 14.79
N ASP A 3 7.47 -9.02 14.65
CA ASP A 3 7.72 -9.71 13.37
C ASP A 3 6.57 -9.50 12.35
N ASP A 4 5.33 -9.51 12.82
CA ASP A 4 4.15 -9.27 11.97
C ASP A 4 4.15 -7.84 11.41
N LYS A 5 4.61 -6.86 12.20
CA LYS A 5 4.63 -5.45 11.79
C LYS A 5 5.75 -5.18 10.79
N GLU A 6 6.90 -5.83 10.95
CA GLU A 6 8.00 -5.78 9.96
C GLU A 6 7.58 -6.44 8.64
N LYS A 7 6.92 -7.59 8.69
CA LYS A 7 6.39 -8.24 7.48
C LYS A 7 5.35 -7.38 6.76
N GLN A 8 4.46 -6.73 7.51
CA GLN A 8 3.47 -5.79 6.94
C GLN A 8 4.15 -4.60 6.26
N ASP A 9 5.18 -4.01 6.89
CA ASP A 9 5.95 -2.93 6.28
C ASP A 9 6.67 -3.38 5.00
N GLN A 10 7.26 -4.59 5.02
CA GLN A 10 7.88 -5.18 3.83
C GLN A 10 6.88 -5.36 2.69
N VAL A 11 5.66 -5.83 2.96
CA VAL A 11 4.62 -5.97 1.93
C VAL A 11 4.29 -4.61 1.31
N LEU A 12 4.03 -3.58 2.12
CA LEU A 12 3.75 -2.23 1.61
C LEU A 12 4.91 -1.70 0.75
N ARG A 13 6.15 -1.96 1.17
CA ARG A 13 7.34 -1.50 0.44
C ARG A 13 7.54 -2.23 -0.88
N ILE A 14 7.23 -3.52 -0.94
CA ILE A 14 7.25 -4.29 -2.19
C ILE A 14 6.20 -3.73 -3.16
N LEU A 15 4.98 -3.45 -2.69
CA LEU A 15 3.93 -2.85 -3.52
C LEU A 15 4.35 -1.49 -4.08
N GLU A 16 5.03 -0.65 -3.28
CA GLU A 16 5.55 0.65 -3.73
C GLU A 16 6.61 0.49 -4.81
N VAL A 17 7.53 -0.46 -4.64
CA VAL A 17 8.57 -0.75 -5.63
C VAL A 17 7.96 -1.26 -6.93
N LEU A 18 6.98 -2.17 -6.87
CA LEU A 18 6.28 -2.69 -8.04
C LEU A 18 5.54 -1.59 -8.80
N CYS A 19 4.81 -0.71 -8.09
CA CYS A 19 4.18 0.45 -8.74
C CYS A 19 5.22 1.44 -9.30
N GLY A 20 6.36 1.59 -8.62
CA GLY A 20 7.46 2.45 -9.05
C GLY A 20 8.11 2.01 -10.38
N GLN A 21 7.97 0.75 -10.77
CA GLN A 21 8.53 0.23 -12.03
C GLN A 21 7.78 0.72 -13.27
N ASP A 22 6.50 1.08 -13.13
CA ASP A 22 5.61 1.44 -14.24
C ASP A 22 5.06 2.88 -14.16
N LEU A 23 5.83 3.81 -13.58
CA LEU A 23 5.41 5.21 -13.35
C LEU A 23 4.95 5.99 -14.60
N LEU A 24 5.35 5.56 -15.80
CA LEU A 24 4.90 6.18 -17.04
C LEU A 24 3.40 5.96 -17.27
N GLN A 25 2.84 4.87 -16.74
CA GLN A 25 1.42 4.58 -16.83
C GLN A 25 0.64 5.50 -15.87
N ALA A 26 -0.29 6.28 -16.42
CA ALA A 26 -1.11 7.21 -15.63
C ALA A 26 -1.90 6.48 -14.53
N ARG A 27 -2.42 5.28 -14.83
CA ARG A 27 -3.12 4.43 -13.86
C ARG A 27 -2.22 4.10 -12.67
N VAL A 28 -0.99 3.64 -12.91
CA VAL A 28 -0.03 3.25 -11.86
C VAL A 28 0.30 4.41 -10.90
N ARG A 29 0.28 5.66 -11.40
CA ARG A 29 0.44 6.84 -10.53
C ARG A 29 -0.74 7.05 -9.57
N VAL A 30 -1.96 6.69 -9.98
CA VAL A 30 -3.15 6.70 -9.11
C VAL A 30 -3.02 5.60 -8.06
N ILE A 31 -2.67 4.37 -8.47
CA ILE A 31 -2.42 3.24 -7.56
C ILE A 31 -1.37 3.61 -6.51
N LEU A 32 -0.29 4.24 -6.92
CA LEU A 32 0.78 4.66 -6.02
C LEU A 32 0.33 5.75 -5.03
N GLN A 33 -0.57 6.66 -5.44
CA GLN A 33 -1.16 7.64 -4.51
C GLN A 33 -2.05 6.96 -3.47
N ASP A 34 -2.88 6.01 -3.90
CA ASP A 34 -3.74 5.24 -2.98
C ASP A 34 -2.89 4.38 -2.03
N LEU A 35 -1.79 3.82 -2.51
CA LEU A 35 -0.81 3.07 -1.70
C LEU A 35 -0.12 3.95 -0.65
N LEU A 36 0.21 5.20 -1.00
CA LEU A 36 0.74 6.17 -0.03
C LEU A 36 -0.29 6.55 1.04
N GLU A 37 -1.57 6.65 0.69
CA GLU A 37 -2.65 6.92 1.64
C GLU A 37 -2.86 5.72 2.59
N ALA A 38 -2.92 4.51 2.03
CA ALA A 38 -2.94 3.25 2.75
C ALA A 38 -1.77 3.12 3.75
N ARG A 39 -0.54 3.48 3.34
CA ARG A 39 0.63 3.50 4.24
C ARG A 39 0.42 4.45 5.42
N LYS A 40 -0.13 5.65 5.19
CA LYS A 40 -0.42 6.61 6.27
C LYS A 40 -1.48 6.06 7.24
N MET A 41 -2.53 5.42 6.72
CA MET A 41 -3.56 4.79 7.55
C MET A 41 -2.96 3.69 8.44
N TRP A 42 -2.13 2.82 7.87
CA TRP A 42 -1.45 1.76 8.63
C TRP A 42 -0.51 2.33 9.71
N GLN A 43 0.26 3.38 9.39
CA GLN A 43 1.10 4.10 10.36
C GLN A 43 0.27 4.76 11.48
N ALA A 44 -0.97 5.15 11.19
CA ALA A 44 -1.95 5.62 12.17
C ALA A 44 -2.63 4.50 12.98
N ASN A 45 -2.14 3.25 12.88
CA ASN A 45 -2.64 2.04 13.55
C ASN A 45 -3.97 1.49 13.00
N VAL A 46 -4.36 1.86 11.77
CA VAL A 46 -5.39 1.09 11.06
C VAL A 46 -4.87 -0.31 10.79
N SER A 47 -5.72 -1.32 10.93
CA SER A 47 -5.31 -2.71 10.72
C SER A 47 -4.79 -2.91 9.30
N PHE A 48 -3.79 -3.77 9.15
CA PHE A 48 -3.23 -4.08 7.83
C PHE A 48 -4.29 -4.65 6.88
N GLN A 49 -5.22 -5.47 7.39
CA GLN A 49 -6.34 -5.97 6.60
C GLN A 49 -7.20 -4.81 6.03
N ASN A 50 -7.59 -3.85 6.86
CA ASN A 50 -8.42 -2.71 6.41
C ASN A 50 -7.67 -1.85 5.38
N VAL A 51 -6.35 -1.72 5.53
CA VAL A 51 -5.50 -1.01 4.56
C VAL A 51 -5.46 -1.74 3.21
N MET A 52 -5.37 -3.07 3.21
CA MET A 52 -5.39 -3.87 1.98
C MET A 52 -6.78 -3.85 1.33
N GLU A 53 -7.85 -3.95 2.12
CA GLU A 53 -9.24 -3.86 1.63
C GLU A 53 -9.50 -2.49 0.98
N TYR A 54 -9.02 -1.40 1.59
CA TYR A 54 -9.08 -0.06 1.00
C TYR A 54 -8.43 0.00 -0.38
N LEU A 55 -7.25 -0.60 -0.55
CA LEU A 55 -6.53 -0.61 -1.83
C LEU A 55 -7.28 -1.42 -2.90
N VAL A 56 -7.81 -2.58 -2.53
CA VAL A 56 -8.57 -3.43 -3.47
C VAL A 56 -9.88 -2.76 -3.89
N LEU A 57 -10.59 -2.13 -2.95
CA LEU A 57 -11.86 -1.44 -3.24
C LEU A 57 -11.68 -0.21 -4.13
N LYS A 58 -10.52 0.45 -4.08
CA LYS A 58 -10.20 1.59 -4.96
C LYS A 58 -9.74 1.18 -6.36
N GLU A 59 -9.22 -0.04 -6.53
CA GLU A 59 -8.82 -0.57 -7.84
C GLU A 59 -10.00 -1.07 -8.70
N ILE A 60 -11.15 -1.35 -8.07
CA ILE A 60 -12.40 -1.80 -8.73
C ILE A 60 -13.21 -0.59 -9.23
#